data_AF-A0A2S4UDE0-F1
#
_entry.id   AF-A0A2S4UDE0-F1
#
_cell.length_a   1.000
_cell.length_b   1.000
_cell.length_c   1.000
_cell.angle_alpha   90.00
_cell.angle_beta   90.00
_cell.angle_gamma   90.00
#
_symmetry.space_group_name_H-M   'P 1'
#
loop_
_entity.id
_entity.type
_entity.pdbx_description
1 polymer ?
#
loop_
_entity_poly.entity_id
_entity_poly.type
_entity_poly.pdbx_seq_one_letter_code
_entity_poly.pdbx_strand_id
1 'polypeptide(L)'
;MFVEEKRRGGKNCVDDFVPGAFQEDEDRMDALAITPVCLRIAFALDNTLGYIPLSVDDPSYKREQESEKKMGFVTCMCSNCNPNTAARLMRNIKNMNIENMDDYLFKEDWPDALDITKSTKQKLEFKRLFDLKYPHGTMILAKRLFGQEKIEKILANISSITSAPELRKIIGGRLVPGQNEELNRVIQDFKLGPLANEERVRIQLAENLKAAEIEKKRVEKEARQAELAREQAIKDEANWIENELREAQLAIKKQAKDNQQEQLKVLIREAGEECQASIGVGMCDGSLGQI
;
A
#
# COMPACT_ATOMS: atom_id res chain seq x y z
N MET A 1 -20.41 -6.61 -5.96
CA MET A 1 -21.10 -7.28 -7.08
C MET A 1 -21.22 -6.26 -8.19
N PHE A 2 -20.69 -6.56 -9.39
CA PHE A 2 -20.82 -5.67 -10.54
C PHE A 2 -22.06 -6.10 -11.31
N VAL A 3 -22.99 -5.17 -11.53
CA VAL A 3 -24.19 -5.39 -12.33
C VAL A 3 -24.17 -4.36 -13.44
N GLU A 4 -24.46 -4.77 -14.66
CA GLU A 4 -24.51 -3.86 -15.81
C GLU A 4 -25.80 -3.05 -15.73
N GLU A 5 -25.72 -1.71 -15.81
CA GLU A 5 -26.92 -0.85 -15.84
C GLU A 5 -27.84 -1.18 -17.03
N LYS A 6 -27.27 -1.67 -18.13
CA LYS A 6 -28.03 -2.10 -19.31
C LYS A 6 -27.45 -3.36 -19.92
N ARG A 7 -28.27 -4.41 -20.03
CA ARG A 7 -27.93 -5.69 -20.65
C ARG A 7 -28.65 -5.83 -22.01
N ARG A 8 -27.94 -6.30 -23.03
CA ARG A 8 -28.53 -6.54 -24.37
C ARG A 8 -29.52 -7.69 -24.28
N GLY A 9 -30.80 -7.41 -24.52
CA GLY A 9 -31.89 -8.39 -24.42
C GLY A 9 -32.39 -8.64 -23.00
N GLY A 10 -31.87 -7.91 -22.00
CA GLY A 10 -32.37 -7.94 -20.62
C GLY A 10 -33.46 -6.90 -20.38
N LYS A 11 -34.03 -6.96 -19.17
CA LYS A 11 -35.02 -5.99 -18.67
C LYS A 11 -34.27 -4.78 -18.11
N ASN A 12 -34.36 -3.65 -18.81
CA ASN A 12 -33.52 -2.47 -18.58
C ASN A 12 -34.28 -1.31 -17.94
N CYS A 13 -35.58 -1.47 -17.70
CA CYS A 13 -36.39 -0.53 -16.95
C CYS A 13 -37.45 -1.27 -16.12
N VAL A 14 -38.00 -0.60 -15.10
CA VAL A 14 -38.94 -1.23 -14.17
C VAL A 14 -40.21 -1.69 -14.90
N ASP A 15 -40.61 -0.97 -15.95
CA ASP A 15 -41.78 -1.28 -16.77
C ASP A 15 -41.63 -2.59 -17.59
N ASP A 16 -40.40 -3.08 -17.76
CA ASP A 16 -40.13 -4.37 -18.41
C ASP A 16 -40.51 -5.57 -17.50
N PHE A 17 -40.77 -5.31 -16.22
CA PHE A 17 -41.16 -6.33 -15.24
C PHE A 17 -42.67 -6.32 -15.02
N VAL A 18 -43.27 -7.52 -15.10
CA VAL A 18 -44.68 -7.70 -14.74
C VAL A 18 -44.80 -7.75 -13.21
N PRO A 19 -45.63 -6.89 -12.59
CA PRO A 19 -45.81 -6.89 -11.14
C PRO A 19 -46.29 -8.25 -10.61
N GLY A 20 -45.58 -8.79 -9.61
CA GLY A 20 -45.91 -10.08 -8.99
C GLY A 20 -45.54 -11.31 -9.83
N ALA A 21 -44.93 -11.14 -11.00
CA ALA A 21 -44.38 -12.26 -11.75
C ALA A 21 -43.15 -12.86 -11.06
N PHE A 22 -42.95 -14.15 -11.28
CA PHE A 22 -41.74 -14.86 -10.85
C PHE A 22 -40.50 -14.27 -11.53
N GLN A 23 -39.42 -14.09 -10.77
CA GLN A 23 -38.13 -13.65 -11.29
C GLN A 23 -37.19 -14.85 -11.40
N GLU A 24 -36.77 -15.20 -12.61
CA GLU A 24 -35.66 -16.12 -12.82
C GLU A 24 -34.31 -15.48 -12.43
N ASP A 25 -33.23 -16.24 -12.39
CA ASP A 25 -31.92 -15.72 -11.98
C ASP A 25 -31.44 -14.53 -12.84
N GLU A 26 -31.69 -14.54 -14.15
CA GLU A 26 -31.40 -13.38 -15.01
C GLU A 26 -32.28 -12.16 -14.66
N ASP A 27 -33.56 -12.40 -14.37
CA ASP A 27 -34.50 -11.34 -13.99
C ASP A 27 -34.12 -10.72 -12.64
N ARG A 28 -33.61 -11.52 -11.71
CA ARG A 28 -33.11 -11.04 -10.41
C ARG A 28 -31.88 -10.14 -10.60
N MET A 29 -30.98 -10.50 -11.50
CA MET A 29 -29.81 -9.68 -11.83
C MET A 29 -30.22 -8.37 -12.51
N ASP A 30 -31.15 -8.44 -13.48
CA ASP A 30 -31.69 -7.26 -14.16
C ASP A 30 -32.45 -6.36 -13.16
N ALA A 31 -33.26 -6.94 -12.28
CA ALA A 31 -34.00 -6.21 -11.25
C ALA A 31 -33.08 -5.54 -10.23
N LEU A 32 -31.98 -6.20 -9.84
CA LEU A 32 -30.97 -5.62 -8.96
C LEU A 32 -30.25 -4.42 -9.59
N ALA A 33 -30.07 -4.42 -10.92
CA ALA A 33 -29.45 -3.31 -11.63
C ALA A 33 -30.29 -2.02 -11.60
N ILE A 34 -31.61 -2.16 -11.57
CA ILE A 34 -32.55 -1.04 -11.77
C ILE A 34 -33.45 -0.75 -10.58
N THR A 35 -33.39 -1.56 -9.52
CA THR A 35 -34.32 -1.42 -8.39
C THR A 35 -34.21 -0.02 -7.76
N PRO A 36 -35.34 0.67 -7.53
CA PRO A 36 -35.35 1.98 -6.89
C PRO A 36 -35.31 1.89 -5.35
N VAL A 37 -35.37 0.68 -4.79
CA VAL A 37 -35.57 0.49 -3.35
C VAL A 37 -34.25 0.39 -2.58
N CYS A 38 -34.31 0.38 -1.25
CA CYS A 38 -33.13 0.18 -0.41
C CYS A 38 -32.42 -1.15 -0.75
N LEU A 39 -31.14 -1.10 -1.14
CA LEU A 39 -30.36 -2.29 -1.48
C LEU A 39 -30.20 -3.27 -0.32
N ARG A 40 -30.08 -2.77 0.92
CA ARG A 40 -30.00 -3.62 2.12
C ARG A 40 -31.24 -4.50 2.26
N ILE A 41 -32.41 -3.89 2.15
CA ILE A 41 -33.69 -4.60 2.20
C ILE A 41 -33.87 -5.48 0.97
N ALA A 42 -33.49 -5.01 -0.23
CA ALA A 42 -33.57 -5.80 -1.45
C ALA A 42 -32.77 -7.11 -1.34
N PHE A 43 -31.55 -7.06 -0.82
CA PHE A 43 -30.75 -8.27 -0.56
C PHE A 43 -31.36 -9.17 0.51
N ALA A 44 -31.97 -8.61 1.55
CA ALA A 44 -32.64 -9.41 2.58
C ALA A 44 -33.83 -10.19 1.98
N LEU A 45 -34.65 -9.53 1.16
CA LEU A 45 -35.77 -10.16 0.46
C LEU A 45 -35.30 -11.17 -0.59
N ASP A 46 -34.23 -10.89 -1.31
CA ASP A 46 -33.67 -11.83 -2.28
C ASP A 46 -33.20 -13.12 -1.61
N ASN A 47 -32.50 -13.00 -0.48
CA ASN A 47 -32.00 -14.14 0.27
C ASN A 47 -33.11 -14.96 0.95
N THR A 48 -34.24 -14.34 1.30
CA THR A 48 -35.32 -14.99 2.07
C THR A 48 -36.50 -15.43 1.23
N LEU A 49 -36.85 -14.66 0.20
CA LEU A 49 -38.01 -14.85 -0.67
C LEU A 49 -37.63 -15.11 -2.14
N GLY A 50 -36.37 -14.94 -2.53
CA GLY A 50 -35.87 -15.29 -3.87
C GLY A 50 -36.24 -14.30 -4.97
N TYR A 51 -36.47 -13.03 -4.65
CA TYR A 51 -36.74 -12.00 -5.65
C TYR A 51 -36.25 -10.62 -5.21
N ILE A 52 -36.01 -9.73 -6.19
CA ILE A 52 -35.64 -8.33 -5.93
C ILE A 52 -36.89 -7.44 -6.04
N PRO A 53 -37.27 -6.70 -4.97
CA PRO A 53 -38.37 -5.76 -5.03
C PRO A 53 -38.05 -4.60 -5.98
N LEU A 54 -39.03 -4.18 -6.78
CA LEU A 54 -38.91 -3.07 -7.75
C LEU A 54 -39.74 -1.84 -7.36
N SER A 55 -40.46 -1.89 -6.23
CA SER A 55 -41.28 -0.80 -5.73
C SER A 55 -41.21 -0.71 -4.21
N VAL A 56 -41.23 0.51 -3.69
CA VAL A 56 -41.35 0.80 -2.24
C VAL A 56 -42.71 0.39 -1.68
N ASP A 57 -43.69 0.17 -2.57
CA ASP A 57 -45.02 -0.28 -2.19
C ASP A 57 -45.16 -1.80 -2.06
N ASP A 58 -44.11 -2.55 -2.38
CA ASP A 58 -44.07 -4.00 -2.21
C ASP A 58 -44.37 -4.37 -0.73
N PRO A 59 -45.35 -5.26 -0.46
CA PRO A 59 -45.74 -5.63 0.90
C PRO A 59 -44.60 -6.27 1.72
N SER A 60 -43.72 -7.04 1.09
CA SER A 60 -42.57 -7.64 1.76
C SER A 60 -41.50 -6.59 2.05
N TYR A 61 -41.28 -5.64 1.14
CA TYR A 61 -40.39 -4.51 1.37
C TYR A 61 -40.82 -3.67 2.58
N LYS A 62 -42.13 -3.35 2.68
CA LYS A 62 -42.68 -2.61 3.83
C LYS A 62 -42.50 -3.35 5.15
N ARG A 63 -42.78 -4.66 5.17
CA ARG A 63 -42.59 -5.50 6.36
C ARG A 63 -41.13 -5.54 6.81
N GLU A 64 -40.19 -5.70 5.88
CA GLU A 64 -38.77 -5.72 6.21
C GLU A 64 -38.27 -4.35 6.68
N GLN A 65 -38.75 -3.27 6.05
CA GLN A 65 -38.44 -1.90 6.49
C GLN A 65 -38.93 -1.64 7.93
N GLU A 66 -40.14 -2.09 8.28
CA GLU A 66 -40.68 -1.99 9.64
C GLU A 66 -39.88 -2.84 10.63
N SER A 67 -39.45 -4.03 10.21
CA SER A 67 -38.58 -4.92 11.00
C SER A 67 -37.24 -4.26 11.33
N GLU A 68 -36.53 -3.72 10.33
CA GLU A 68 -35.26 -3.00 10.54
C GLU A 68 -35.41 -1.82 11.52
N LYS A 69 -36.50 -1.04 11.38
CA LYS A 69 -36.81 0.08 12.30
C LYS A 69 -37.05 -0.41 13.72
N LYS A 70 -37.83 -1.49 13.89
CA LYS A 70 -38.15 -2.07 15.21
C LYS A 70 -36.91 -2.62 15.90
N MET A 71 -35.97 -3.20 15.15
CA MET A 71 -34.71 -3.72 15.67
C MET A 71 -33.64 -2.63 15.86
N GLY A 72 -33.94 -1.36 15.53
CA GLY A 72 -33.02 -0.24 15.74
C GLY A 72 -31.82 -0.25 14.80
N PHE A 73 -31.98 -0.76 13.58
CA PHE A 73 -30.91 -0.72 12.58
C PHE A 73 -30.56 0.73 12.23
N VAL A 74 -29.28 1.00 12.03
CA VAL A 74 -28.82 2.30 11.53
C VAL A 74 -29.43 2.60 10.16
N THR A 75 -29.64 3.89 9.88
CA THR A 75 -30.15 4.35 8.58
C THR A 75 -29.26 3.85 7.45
N CYS A 76 -29.88 3.29 6.41
CA CYS A 76 -29.14 2.75 5.28
C CYS A 76 -28.49 3.88 4.45
N MET A 77 -27.22 3.70 4.10
CA MET A 77 -26.44 4.64 3.28
C MET A 77 -26.15 4.09 1.87
N CYS A 78 -26.94 3.13 1.40
CA CYS A 78 -26.79 2.62 0.03
C CYS A 78 -27.11 3.69 -1.02
N SER A 79 -26.71 3.46 -2.28
CA SER A 79 -26.89 4.40 -3.39
C SER A 79 -28.34 4.85 -3.62
N ASN A 80 -29.31 3.99 -3.31
CA ASN A 80 -30.73 4.31 -3.47
C ASN A 80 -31.30 5.09 -2.26
N CYS A 81 -30.75 4.88 -1.06
CA CYS A 81 -31.17 5.60 0.15
C CYS A 81 -30.45 6.95 0.32
N ASN A 82 -29.21 7.07 -0.17
CA ASN A 82 -28.43 8.29 -0.14
C ASN A 82 -27.72 8.56 -1.49
N PRO A 83 -28.47 8.96 -2.53
CA PRO A 83 -27.93 9.14 -3.87
C PRO A 83 -26.91 10.28 -3.96
N ASN A 84 -27.07 11.33 -3.15
CA ASN A 84 -26.15 12.47 -3.15
C ASN A 84 -24.77 12.08 -2.60
N THR A 85 -24.73 11.41 -1.45
CA THR A 85 -23.47 10.93 -0.87
C THR A 85 -22.82 9.89 -1.77
N ALA A 86 -23.60 8.94 -2.33
CA ALA A 86 -23.08 7.95 -3.27
C ALA A 86 -22.46 8.60 -4.53
N ALA A 87 -23.12 9.60 -5.12
CA ALA A 87 -22.58 10.33 -6.27
C ALA A 87 -21.28 11.08 -5.93
N ARG A 88 -21.20 11.69 -4.74
CA ARG A 88 -19.98 12.37 -4.25
C ARG A 88 -18.84 11.37 -4.03
N LEU A 89 -19.13 10.23 -3.41
CA LEU A 89 -18.18 9.15 -3.21
C LEU A 89 -17.62 8.66 -4.54
N MET A 90 -18.48 8.35 -5.51
CA MET A 90 -18.06 7.87 -6.84
C MET A 90 -17.18 8.88 -7.59
N ARG A 91 -17.39 10.19 -7.40
CA ARG A 91 -16.53 11.23 -8.00
C ARG A 91 -15.12 11.28 -7.37
N ASN A 92 -15.03 10.96 -6.09
CA ASN A 92 -13.81 11.09 -5.30
C ASN A 92 -13.12 9.74 -4.99
N ILE A 93 -13.72 8.62 -5.39
CA ILE A 93 -13.23 7.26 -5.10
C ILE A 93 -11.80 7.03 -5.61
N LYS A 94 -11.40 7.73 -6.68
CA LYS A 94 -10.03 7.70 -7.21
C LYS A 94 -8.96 8.26 -6.26
N ASN A 95 -9.36 9.03 -5.25
CA ASN A 95 -8.48 9.59 -4.22
C ASN A 95 -8.52 8.78 -2.91
N MET A 96 -9.33 7.72 -2.87
CA MET A 96 -9.44 6.81 -1.74
C MET A 96 -8.24 5.86 -1.69
N ASN A 97 -7.73 5.59 -0.50
CA ASN A 97 -6.68 4.64 -0.22
C ASN A 97 -6.99 3.89 1.09
N ILE A 98 -6.15 2.91 1.44
CA ILE A 98 -6.37 2.06 2.63
C ILE A 98 -6.37 2.87 3.92
N GLU A 99 -5.58 3.95 3.98
CA GLU A 99 -5.42 4.77 5.19
C GLU A 99 -6.58 5.73 5.41
N ASN A 100 -7.31 6.09 4.36
CA ASN A 100 -8.39 7.09 4.41
C ASN A 100 -9.78 6.54 4.07
N MET A 101 -9.91 5.22 3.87
CA MET A 101 -11.14 4.60 3.38
C MET A 101 -12.35 4.83 4.30
N ASP A 102 -12.20 4.64 5.61
CA ASP A 102 -13.30 4.81 6.56
C ASP A 102 -13.78 6.26 6.58
N ASP A 103 -12.85 7.21 6.73
CA ASP A 103 -13.16 8.63 6.64
C ASP A 103 -13.81 8.97 5.29
N TYR A 104 -13.32 8.40 4.19
CA TYR A 104 -13.88 8.59 2.84
C TYR A 104 -15.30 8.03 2.68
N LEU A 105 -15.66 6.95 3.38
CA LEU A 105 -17.00 6.38 3.28
C LEU A 105 -18.04 7.21 4.04
N PHE A 106 -17.63 7.85 5.14
CA PHE A 106 -18.52 8.59 6.03
C PHE A 106 -18.42 10.11 5.90
N LYS A 107 -17.55 10.63 5.02
CA LYS A 107 -17.41 12.07 4.79
C LYS A 107 -18.65 12.65 4.11
N GLU A 108 -19.39 13.48 4.84
CA GLU A 108 -20.53 14.26 4.30
C GLU A 108 -20.04 15.46 3.47
N ASP A 109 -18.89 16.01 3.85
CA ASP A 109 -18.33 17.27 3.37
C ASP A 109 -17.17 17.02 2.42
N TRP A 110 -17.48 16.44 1.26
CA TRP A 110 -16.56 16.52 0.14
C TRP A 110 -16.49 17.97 -0.29
N PRO A 111 -15.31 18.63 -0.34
CA PRO A 111 -15.22 19.91 -1.03
C PRO A 111 -15.82 19.66 -2.41
N ASP A 112 -16.81 20.47 -2.80
CA ASP A 112 -17.36 20.41 -4.15
C ASP A 112 -16.16 20.35 -5.05
N ALA A 113 -16.01 19.22 -5.76
CA ALA A 113 -14.88 19.04 -6.63
C ALA A 113 -14.94 20.26 -7.54
N LEU A 114 -13.99 21.20 -7.37
CA LEU A 114 -13.76 22.25 -8.34
C LEU A 114 -13.71 21.47 -9.64
N ASP A 115 -14.73 21.64 -10.48
CA ASP A 115 -14.95 20.85 -11.68
C ASP A 115 -13.87 21.24 -12.67
N ILE A 116 -12.69 20.70 -12.41
CA ILE A 116 -11.49 20.82 -13.20
C ILE A 116 -11.28 19.42 -13.76
N THR A 117 -12.30 18.92 -14.46
CA THR A 117 -12.01 18.11 -15.62
C THR A 117 -11.45 19.08 -16.68
N LYS A 118 -10.12 19.23 -16.74
CA LYS A 118 -9.40 20.02 -17.78
C LYS A 118 -9.92 19.72 -19.21
N SER A 119 -10.48 18.53 -19.42
CA SER A 119 -11.20 18.06 -20.62
C SER A 119 -12.45 18.89 -21.00
N THR A 120 -13.23 19.37 -20.03
CA THR A 120 -14.51 20.06 -20.28
C THR A 120 -14.29 21.53 -20.62
N LYS A 121 -13.29 22.20 -20.02
CA LYS A 121 -12.95 23.59 -20.32
C LYS A 121 -12.39 23.76 -21.73
N GLN A 122 -11.52 22.85 -22.18
CA GLN A 122 -11.02 22.86 -23.57
C GLN A 122 -12.14 22.57 -24.58
N LYS A 123 -13.03 21.61 -24.30
CA LYS A 123 -14.20 21.34 -25.16
C LYS A 123 -15.17 22.52 -25.21
N LEU A 124 -15.40 23.19 -24.07
CA LEU A 124 -16.32 24.31 -23.96
C LEU A 124 -15.76 25.58 -24.61
N GLU A 125 -14.47 25.87 -24.43
CA GLU A 125 -13.79 27.00 -25.08
C GLU A 125 -13.64 26.78 -26.59
N PHE A 126 -13.28 25.55 -27.02
CA PHE A 126 -13.26 25.22 -28.44
C PHE A 126 -14.65 25.32 -29.06
N LYS A 127 -15.70 24.82 -28.38
CA LYS A 127 -17.09 24.95 -28.83
C LYS A 127 -17.51 26.42 -28.90
N ARG A 128 -17.19 27.25 -27.90
CA ARG A 128 -17.47 28.70 -27.91
C ARG A 128 -16.78 29.40 -29.09
N LEU A 129 -15.48 29.17 -29.30
CA LEU A 129 -14.73 29.75 -30.41
C LEU A 129 -15.26 29.27 -31.77
N PHE A 130 -15.65 27.99 -31.86
CA PHE A 130 -16.21 27.40 -33.07
C PHE A 130 -17.61 27.97 -33.40
N ASP A 131 -18.49 28.07 -32.41
CA ASP A 131 -19.84 28.63 -32.56
C ASP A 131 -19.77 30.14 -32.86
N LEU A 132 -18.82 30.88 -32.28
CA LEU A 132 -18.58 32.29 -32.58
C LEU A 132 -18.07 32.50 -34.02
N LYS A 133 -17.21 31.60 -34.51
CA LYS A 133 -16.62 31.67 -35.85
C LYS A 133 -17.56 31.14 -36.94
N TYR A 134 -18.49 30.24 -36.59
CA TYR A 134 -19.49 29.68 -37.48
C TYR A 134 -20.90 29.73 -36.86
N PRO A 135 -21.55 30.91 -36.81
CA PRO A 135 -22.79 31.15 -36.06
C PRO A 135 -24.00 30.35 -36.55
N HIS A 136 -23.97 29.90 -37.81
CA HIS A 136 -25.05 29.13 -38.45
C HIS A 136 -24.71 27.64 -38.59
N GLY A 137 -23.69 27.18 -37.85
CA GLY A 137 -23.16 25.83 -37.96
C GLY A 137 -22.33 25.63 -39.23
N THR A 138 -21.61 24.51 -39.28
CA THR A 138 -20.81 24.09 -40.44
C THR A 138 -21.20 22.65 -40.78
N MET A 139 -21.30 22.34 -42.07
CA MET A 139 -21.56 20.97 -42.53
C MET A 139 -20.39 20.01 -42.28
N ILE A 140 -19.25 20.51 -41.77
CA ILE A 140 -18.05 19.73 -41.54
C ILE A 140 -17.77 19.64 -40.03
N LEU A 141 -18.07 18.48 -39.46
CA LEU A 141 -17.73 18.11 -38.08
C LEU A 141 -16.20 17.94 -37.94
N ALA A 142 -15.62 18.19 -36.76
CA ALA A 142 -14.20 17.99 -36.49
C ALA A 142 -13.71 16.57 -36.86
N LYS A 143 -14.55 15.56 -36.61
CA LYS A 143 -14.33 14.15 -37.02
C LYS A 143 -14.19 13.97 -38.54
N ARG A 144 -14.89 14.80 -39.33
CA ARG A 144 -14.82 14.83 -40.81
C ARG A 144 -13.68 15.71 -41.34
N LEU A 145 -13.17 16.65 -40.55
CA LEU A 145 -12.05 17.53 -40.92
C LEU A 145 -10.69 16.83 -40.84
N PHE A 146 -10.44 16.08 -39.75
CA PHE A 146 -9.15 15.42 -39.54
C PHE A 146 -9.16 13.93 -39.86
N GLY A 147 -10.30 13.26 -39.83
CA GLY A 147 -10.35 11.80 -40.03
C GLY A 147 -9.56 11.05 -38.96
N GLN A 148 -9.93 9.80 -38.69
CA GLN A 148 -9.27 9.01 -37.64
C GLN A 148 -7.78 8.76 -37.96
N GLU A 149 -7.49 8.45 -39.23
CA GLU A 149 -6.14 8.13 -39.70
C GLU A 149 -5.12 9.26 -39.48
N LYS A 150 -5.50 10.52 -39.72
CA LYS A 150 -4.56 11.65 -39.54
C LYS A 150 -4.37 11.96 -38.06
N ILE A 151 -5.40 11.75 -37.22
CA ILE A 151 -5.28 11.90 -35.76
C ILE A 151 -4.30 10.86 -35.21
N GLU A 152 -4.42 9.60 -35.64
CA GLU A 152 -3.50 8.53 -35.23
C GLU A 152 -2.05 8.82 -35.63
N LYS A 153 -1.83 9.35 -36.85
CA LYS A 153 -0.50 9.78 -37.31
C LYS A 153 0.10 10.90 -36.46
N ILE A 154 -0.72 11.87 -36.03
CA ILE A 154 -0.28 12.95 -35.13
C ILE A 154 0.07 12.37 -33.75
N LEU A 155 -0.77 11.50 -33.19
CA LEU A 155 -0.54 10.89 -31.87
C LEU A 155 0.72 10.03 -31.85
N ALA A 156 0.97 9.23 -32.89
CA ALA A 156 2.17 8.41 -33.01
C ALA A 156 3.47 9.23 -33.06
N ASN A 157 3.40 10.49 -33.52
CA ASN A 157 4.56 11.36 -33.69
C ASN A 157 4.54 12.58 -32.75
N ILE A 158 3.66 12.60 -31.74
CA ILE A 158 3.37 13.80 -30.94
C ILE A 158 4.59 14.32 -30.18
N SER A 159 5.45 13.41 -29.72
CA SER A 159 6.72 13.75 -29.05
C SER A 159 7.71 14.43 -29.99
N SER A 160 7.70 14.04 -31.26
CA SER A 160 8.66 14.45 -32.29
C SER A 160 8.25 15.72 -33.03
N ILE A 161 6.97 16.12 -32.99
CA ILE A 161 6.49 17.34 -33.64
C ILE A 161 7.01 18.58 -32.90
N THR A 162 7.84 19.39 -33.57
CA THR A 162 8.38 20.63 -33.00
C THR A 162 7.93 21.88 -33.76
N SER A 163 7.49 21.73 -35.01
CA SER A 163 7.17 22.86 -35.88
C SER A 163 5.99 22.58 -36.82
N ALA A 164 5.31 23.66 -37.25
CA ALA A 164 4.20 23.57 -38.20
C ALA A 164 4.60 22.94 -39.55
N PRO A 165 5.80 23.17 -40.12
CA PRO A 165 6.23 22.46 -41.34
C PRO A 165 6.38 20.95 -41.17
N GLU A 166 6.85 20.47 -40.01
CA GLU A 166 6.94 19.03 -39.70
C GLU A 166 5.56 18.41 -39.56
N LEU A 167 4.67 19.10 -38.83
CA LEU A 167 3.28 18.69 -38.68
C LEU A 167 2.59 18.54 -40.05
N ARG A 168 2.84 19.46 -40.98
CA ARG A 168 2.32 19.39 -42.34
C ARG A 168 2.82 18.17 -43.11
N LYS A 169 4.08 17.77 -42.92
CA LYS A 169 4.65 16.56 -43.53
C LYS A 169 4.00 15.29 -42.98
N ILE A 170 3.67 15.26 -41.68
CA ILE A 170 3.08 14.11 -41.00
C ILE A 170 1.59 13.93 -41.37
N ILE A 171 0.83 15.03 -41.41
CA ILE A 171 -0.62 15.00 -41.70
C ILE A 171 -0.89 14.83 -43.19
N GLY A 172 -0.14 15.56 -44.04
CA GLY A 172 -0.33 15.59 -45.49
C GLY A 172 -1.67 16.18 -45.96
N GLY A 173 -1.79 16.37 -47.29
CA GLY A 173 -3.01 16.84 -47.95
C GLY A 173 -3.18 18.38 -47.99
N ARG A 174 -4.33 18.83 -48.52
CA ARG A 174 -4.69 20.25 -48.54
C ARG A 174 -5.18 20.66 -47.15
N LEU A 175 -4.60 21.73 -46.62
CA LEU A 175 -4.96 22.34 -45.33
C LEU A 175 -5.58 23.70 -45.60
N VAL A 176 -6.53 24.10 -44.74
CA VAL A 176 -7.09 25.45 -44.77
C VAL A 176 -6.01 26.42 -44.28
N PRO A 177 -5.85 27.62 -44.89
CA PRO A 177 -4.89 28.61 -44.43
C PRO A 177 -5.02 28.89 -42.92
N GLY A 178 -3.90 28.82 -42.18
CA GLY A 178 -3.85 29.02 -40.72
C GLY A 178 -4.16 27.78 -39.88
N GLN A 179 -4.71 26.71 -40.45
CA GLN A 179 -5.07 25.50 -39.71
C GLN A 179 -3.85 24.75 -39.18
N ASN A 180 -2.76 24.73 -39.94
CA ASN A 180 -1.54 24.00 -39.61
C ASN A 180 -0.79 24.67 -38.46
N GLU A 181 -0.73 26.00 -38.51
CA GLU A 181 -0.10 26.85 -37.50
C GLU A 181 -0.86 26.77 -36.18
N GLU A 182 -2.20 26.81 -36.24
CA GLU A 182 -3.09 26.67 -35.09
C GLU A 182 -2.95 25.28 -34.43
N LEU A 183 -2.95 24.22 -35.24
CA LEU A 183 -2.81 22.86 -34.73
C LEU A 183 -1.43 22.62 -34.10
N ASN A 184 -0.36 23.15 -34.71
CA ASN A 184 0.97 23.09 -34.12
C ASN A 184 1.01 23.84 -32.78
N ARG A 185 0.37 25.00 -32.67
CA ARG A 185 0.32 25.74 -31.39
C ARG A 185 -0.34 24.90 -30.29
N VAL A 186 -1.50 24.30 -30.57
CA VAL A 186 -2.21 23.44 -29.60
C VAL A 186 -1.36 22.22 -29.18
N ILE A 187 -0.61 21.62 -30.12
CA ILE A 187 0.31 20.52 -29.81
C ILE A 187 1.47 20.99 -28.92
N GLN A 188 2.06 22.15 -29.20
CA GLN A 188 3.12 22.70 -28.35
C GLN A 188 2.58 23.10 -26.97
N ASP A 189 1.40 23.71 -26.90
CA ASP A 189 0.72 24.06 -25.64
C ASP A 189 0.40 22.79 -24.82
N PHE A 190 0.11 21.67 -25.47
CA PHE A 190 -0.06 20.39 -24.79
C PHE A 190 1.28 19.85 -24.25
N LYS A 191 2.35 19.90 -25.05
CA LYS A 191 3.70 19.45 -24.66
C LYS A 191 4.33 20.29 -23.55
N LEU A 192 4.06 21.58 -23.54
CA LEU A 192 4.61 22.55 -22.57
C LEU A 192 3.62 22.88 -21.46
N GLY A 193 2.38 22.42 -21.58
CA GLY A 193 1.30 22.75 -20.68
C GLY A 193 1.42 22.08 -19.31
N PRO A 194 0.57 22.49 -18.35
CA PRO A 194 0.60 22.01 -16.97
C PRO A 194 0.56 20.48 -16.84
N LEU A 195 -0.11 19.79 -17.78
CA LEU A 195 -0.26 18.33 -17.79
C LEU A 195 1.04 17.59 -18.10
N ALA A 196 1.88 18.11 -19.01
CA ALA A 196 3.17 17.50 -19.32
C ALA A 196 4.16 17.67 -18.17
N ASN A 197 4.08 18.79 -17.44
CA ASN A 197 4.88 19.01 -16.24
C ASN A 197 4.38 18.17 -15.05
N GLU A 198 3.06 18.06 -14.85
CA GLU A 198 2.47 17.22 -13.79
C GLU A 198 2.88 15.75 -13.92
N GLU A 199 2.83 15.17 -15.12
CA GLU A 199 3.22 13.77 -15.33
C GLU A 199 4.74 13.56 -15.17
N ARG A 200 5.57 14.48 -15.67
CA ARG A 200 7.02 14.44 -15.45
C ARG A 200 7.37 14.53 -13.96
N VAL A 201 6.71 15.42 -13.22
CA VAL A 201 6.90 15.56 -11.77
C VAL A 201 6.45 14.29 -11.03
N ARG A 202 5.36 13.66 -11.47
CA ARG A 202 4.90 12.37 -10.91
C ARG A 202 5.90 11.24 -11.12
N ILE A 203 6.44 11.12 -12.33
CA ILE A 203 7.48 10.12 -12.64
C ILE A 203 8.71 10.37 -11.78
N GLN A 204 9.19 11.61 -11.71
CA GLN A 204 10.36 11.98 -10.90
C GLN A 204 10.14 11.72 -9.41
N LEU A 205 8.96 12.04 -8.88
CA LEU A 205 8.60 11.78 -7.49
C LEU A 205 8.59 10.27 -7.20
N ALA A 206 8.02 9.46 -8.10
CA ALA A 206 8.00 8.01 -7.96
C ALA A 206 9.41 7.40 -8.00
N GLU A 207 10.30 7.91 -8.85
CA GLU A 207 11.70 7.50 -8.89
C GLU A 207 12.45 7.87 -7.61
N ASN A 208 12.26 9.09 -7.11
CA ASN A 208 12.88 9.56 -5.87
C ASN A 208 12.39 8.75 -4.65
N LEU A 209 11.09 8.43 -4.59
CA LEU A 209 10.53 7.57 -3.54
C LEU A 209 11.12 6.15 -3.59
N LYS A 210 11.28 5.57 -4.78
CA LYS A 210 11.94 4.27 -4.94
C LYS A 210 13.41 4.31 -4.50
N ALA A 211 14.14 5.36 -4.86
CA ALA A 211 15.54 5.53 -4.46
C ALA A 211 15.67 5.68 -2.94
N ALA A 212 14.80 6.46 -2.30
CA ALA A 212 14.78 6.63 -0.85
C ALA A 212 14.48 5.31 -0.11
N GLU A 213 13.55 4.51 -0.63
CA GLU A 213 13.21 3.20 -0.04
C GLU A 213 14.37 2.20 -0.14
N ILE A 214 15.07 2.18 -1.27
CA ILE A 214 16.27 1.33 -1.45
C ILE A 214 17.35 1.73 -0.45
N GLU A 215 17.61 3.02 -0.30
CA GLU A 215 18.63 3.53 0.62
C GLU A 215 18.28 3.24 2.08
N LYS A 216 17.00 3.42 2.46
CA LYS A 216 16.51 3.07 3.80
C LYS A 216 16.77 1.59 4.13
N LYS A 217 16.46 0.68 3.19
CA LYS A 217 16.72 -0.76 3.37
C LYS A 217 18.21 -1.08 3.51
N ARG A 218 19.08 -0.35 2.80
CA ARG A 218 20.54 -0.50 2.91
C ARG A 218 21.01 -0.11 4.32
N VAL A 219 20.60 1.07 4.79
CA VAL A 219 20.93 1.57 6.13
C VAL A 219 20.44 0.63 7.23
N GLU A 220 19.20 0.12 7.13
CA GLU A 220 18.65 -0.83 8.11
C GLU A 220 19.41 -2.17 8.14
N LYS A 221 19.93 -2.62 7.00
CA LYS A 221 20.74 -3.85 6.92
C LYS A 221 22.12 -3.63 7.53
N GLU A 222 22.76 -2.50 7.23
CA GLU A 222 24.05 -2.12 7.81
C GLU A 222 23.97 -1.96 9.33
N ALA A 223 22.90 -1.33 9.84
CA ALA A 223 22.65 -1.20 11.28
C ALA A 223 22.51 -2.58 11.96
N ARG A 224 21.72 -3.50 11.38
CA ARG A 224 21.58 -4.88 11.90
C ARG A 224 22.89 -5.65 11.91
N GLN A 225 23.71 -5.50 10.86
CA GLN A 225 25.02 -6.14 10.81
C GLN A 225 25.99 -5.56 11.85
N ALA A 226 25.96 -4.24 12.06
CA ALA A 226 26.78 -3.59 13.08
C ALA A 226 26.35 -4.01 14.51
N GLU A 227 25.06 -4.18 14.76
CA GLU A 227 24.54 -4.68 16.04
C GLU A 227 24.99 -6.12 16.31
N LEU A 228 24.85 -7.02 15.33
CA LEU A 228 25.30 -8.40 15.45
C LEU A 228 26.84 -8.48 15.66
N ALA A 229 27.61 -7.64 14.98
CA ALA A 229 29.06 -7.58 15.16
C ALA A 229 29.44 -7.09 16.56
N ARG A 230 28.70 -6.12 17.13
CA ARG A 230 28.90 -5.66 18.51
C ARG A 230 28.58 -6.76 19.52
N GLU A 231 27.46 -7.46 19.35
CA GLU A 231 27.13 -8.59 20.23
C GLU A 231 28.17 -9.70 20.17
N GLN A 232 28.68 -10.00 18.97
CA GLN A 232 29.72 -11.01 18.82
C GLN A 232 31.03 -10.57 19.49
N ALA A 233 31.45 -9.31 19.32
CA ALA A 233 32.64 -8.79 19.98
C ALA A 233 32.55 -8.87 21.51
N ILE A 234 31.38 -8.54 22.08
CA ILE A 234 31.13 -8.66 23.53
C ILE A 234 31.24 -10.13 23.98
N LYS A 235 30.70 -11.08 23.20
CA LYS A 235 30.80 -12.51 23.52
C LYS A 235 32.23 -13.02 23.43
N ASP A 236 32.97 -12.61 22.39
CA ASP A 236 34.36 -13.01 22.19
C ASP A 236 35.25 -12.47 23.33
N GLU A 237 35.02 -11.24 23.76
CA GLU A 237 35.73 -10.64 24.89
C GLU A 237 35.38 -11.31 26.23
N ALA A 238 34.11 -11.64 26.47
CA ALA A 238 33.70 -12.39 27.65
C ALA A 238 34.35 -13.79 27.69
N ASN A 239 34.41 -14.50 26.56
CA ASN A 239 35.08 -15.79 26.44
C ASN A 239 36.58 -15.68 26.72
N TRP A 240 37.22 -14.60 26.25
CA TRP A 240 38.63 -14.34 26.52
C TRP A 240 38.90 -14.14 28.02
N ILE A 241 38.10 -13.29 28.68
CA ILE A 241 38.19 -13.06 30.13
C ILE A 241 37.97 -14.36 30.91
N GLU A 242 36.99 -15.18 30.52
CA GLU A 242 36.70 -16.46 31.20
C GLU A 242 37.89 -17.43 31.09
N ASN A 243 38.51 -17.53 29.91
CA ASN A 243 39.68 -18.38 29.72
C ASN A 243 40.88 -17.89 30.55
N GLU A 244 41.13 -16.57 30.58
CA GLU A 244 42.22 -15.99 31.37
C GLU A 244 42.02 -16.26 32.87
N LEU A 245 40.79 -16.08 33.38
CA LEU A 245 40.45 -16.40 34.76
C LEU A 245 40.65 -17.90 35.07
N ARG A 246 40.29 -18.78 34.14
CA ARG A 246 40.45 -20.24 34.29
C ARG A 246 41.94 -20.62 34.35
N GLU A 247 42.77 -20.03 33.50
CA GLU A 247 44.22 -20.25 33.52
C GLU A 247 44.87 -19.75 34.82
N ALA A 248 44.51 -18.55 35.27
CA ALA A 248 44.98 -17.99 36.54
C ALA A 248 44.60 -18.88 37.74
N GLN A 249 43.36 -19.37 37.77
CA GLN A 249 42.91 -20.32 38.80
C GLN A 249 43.71 -21.62 38.77
N LEU A 250 44.03 -22.14 37.58
CA LEU A 250 44.84 -23.34 37.44
C LEU A 250 46.27 -23.12 37.98
N ALA A 251 46.86 -21.96 37.68
CA ALA A 251 48.19 -21.58 38.15
C ALA A 251 48.23 -21.48 39.68
N ILE A 252 47.24 -20.83 40.31
CA ILE A 252 47.12 -20.73 41.77
C ILE A 252 46.99 -22.14 42.40
N LYS A 253 46.13 -23.01 41.84
CA LYS A 253 45.97 -24.38 42.33
C LYS A 253 47.27 -25.19 42.22
N LYS A 254 48.00 -25.03 41.12
CA LYS A 254 49.30 -25.68 40.91
C LYS A 254 50.31 -25.20 41.94
N GLN A 255 50.43 -23.89 42.13
CA GLN A 255 51.37 -23.31 43.08
C GLN A 255 51.04 -23.70 44.53
N ALA A 256 49.75 -23.78 44.89
CA ALA A 256 49.33 -24.29 46.18
C ALA A 256 49.75 -25.76 46.40
N LYS A 257 49.62 -26.62 45.38
CA LYS A 257 50.10 -28.01 45.44
C LYS A 257 51.63 -28.08 45.59
N ASP A 258 52.36 -27.31 44.80
CA ASP A 258 53.83 -27.27 44.85
C ASP A 258 54.31 -26.80 46.24
N ASN A 259 53.67 -25.76 46.80
CA ASN A 259 53.96 -25.27 48.15
C ASN A 259 53.64 -26.32 49.23
N GLN A 260 52.50 -27.01 49.13
CA GLN A 260 52.15 -28.11 50.05
C GLN A 260 53.17 -29.25 49.99
N GLN A 261 53.63 -29.61 48.79
CA GLN A 261 54.64 -30.65 48.61
C GLN A 261 55.97 -30.23 49.24
N GLU A 262 56.36 -28.97 49.11
CA GLU A 262 57.60 -28.45 49.72
C GLU A 262 57.51 -28.41 51.25
N GLN A 263 56.38 -27.94 51.81
CA GLN A 263 56.14 -27.99 53.25
C GLN A 263 56.18 -29.42 53.80
N LEU A 264 55.62 -30.40 53.08
CA LEU A 264 55.68 -31.80 53.48
C LEU A 264 57.12 -32.34 53.50
N LYS A 265 57.98 -31.94 52.54
CA LYS A 265 59.39 -32.32 52.54
C LYS A 265 60.14 -31.77 53.75
N VAL A 266 59.87 -30.52 54.14
CA VAL A 266 60.48 -29.89 55.33
C VAL A 266 60.09 -30.65 56.59
N LEU A 267 58.79 -30.94 56.78
CA LEU A 267 58.31 -31.72 57.92
C LEU A 267 58.92 -33.12 58.00
N ILE A 268 59.07 -33.82 56.87
CA ILE A 268 59.73 -35.14 56.83
C ILE A 268 61.20 -35.04 57.25
N ARG A 269 61.89 -33.97 56.87
CA ARG A 269 63.29 -33.72 57.27
C ARG A 269 63.41 -33.47 58.77
N GLU A 270 62.57 -32.59 59.32
CA GLU A 270 62.53 -32.27 60.76
C GLU A 270 62.22 -33.52 61.60
N ALA A 271 61.24 -34.33 61.20
CA ALA A 271 60.92 -35.59 61.87
C ALA A 271 62.06 -36.63 61.78
N GLY A 272 62.82 -36.63 60.69
CA GLY A 272 64.02 -37.47 60.56
C GLY A 272 65.16 -37.03 61.48
N GLU A 273 65.36 -35.73 61.64
CA GLU A 273 66.34 -35.12 62.55
C GLU A 273 65.95 -35.34 64.03
N GLU A 274 64.65 -35.29 64.37
CA GLU A 274 64.13 -35.62 65.71
C GLU A 274 64.27 -37.12 66.07
N CYS A 275 64.04 -38.03 65.11
CA CYS A 275 64.31 -39.46 65.28
C CYS A 275 65.81 -39.76 65.51
N GLN A 276 66.72 -39.02 64.88
CA GLN A 276 68.16 -39.15 65.13
C GLN A 276 68.57 -38.55 66.48
N ALA A 277 67.99 -37.42 66.88
CA ALA A 277 68.23 -36.80 68.19
C ALA A 277 67.73 -37.67 69.36
N SER A 278 66.59 -38.34 69.20
CA SER A 278 66.04 -39.28 70.21
C SER A 278 66.84 -40.59 70.32
N ILE A 279 67.52 -41.02 69.25
CA ILE A 279 68.50 -42.13 69.32
C ILE A 279 69.82 -41.67 69.98
N GLY A 280 70.18 -40.38 69.85
CA GLY A 280 71.42 -39.80 70.38
C GLY A 280 71.43 -39.47 71.88
N VAL A 281 70.27 -39.41 72.55
CA VAL A 281 70.15 -39.10 74.00
C VAL A 281 70.10 -40.37 74.88
N GLY A 282 70.23 -41.57 74.31
CA GLY A 282 70.24 -42.84 75.05
C GLY A 282 71.59 -43.31 75.60
N MET A 283 72.68 -42.56 75.42
CA MET A 283 74.01 -42.95 75.90
C MET A 283 74.66 -41.81 76.67
N CYS A 284 74.48 -41.77 77.99
CA CYS A 284 75.43 -41.35 79.03
C CYS A 284 74.67 -41.14 80.36
N ASP A 285 74.63 -42.16 81.22
CA ASP A 285 75.16 -42.03 82.59
C ASP A 285 75.29 -43.41 83.24
N GLY A 286 76.48 -43.67 83.79
CA GLY A 286 76.79 -44.90 84.48
C GLY A 286 76.54 -44.80 85.99
N SER A 287 76.56 -45.98 86.62
CA SER A 287 77.11 -46.28 87.97
C SER A 287 76.11 -46.80 89.02
N LEU A 288 76.32 -48.09 89.36
CA LEU A 288 76.46 -48.68 90.72
C LEU A 288 75.25 -48.87 91.66
N GLY A 289 75.17 -50.10 92.22
CA GLY A 289 74.44 -50.48 93.44
C GLY A 289 73.93 -51.93 93.34
N GLN A 290 74.75 -52.97 93.57
CA GLN A 290 75.00 -53.70 94.83
C GLN A 290 73.76 -54.24 95.59
N ILE A 291 73.82 -55.57 95.81
CA ILE A 291 73.02 -56.51 96.63
C ILE A 291 71.77 -57.09 95.94
#